data_AF-A0AA51C8P5-F1
#
_entry.id   AF-A0AA51C8P5-F1
#
_cell.length_a   1.000
_cell.length_b   1.000
_cell.length_c   1.000
_cell.angle_alpha   90.00
_cell.angle_beta   90.00
_cell.angle_gamma   90.00
#
_symmetry.space_group_name_H-M   'P 1'
#
loop_
_entity.id
_entity.type
_entity.pdbx_description
1 polymer ?
#
loop_
_entity_poly.entity_id
_entity_poly.type
_entity_poly.pdbx_seq_one_letter_code
_entity_poly.pdbx_strand_id
1 'polypeptide(L)'
;MSIMFSEEDERKQETFLSKVLFWSKAFTHGTFVDKRMAVVRKEAFDVNDNLMLLLFGDFLGIPNPISYYMLEILPYFAEDLVAWERRMQNRKFIIAEKASQYDFD
;
A
#
# COMPACT_ATOMS: atom_id res chain seq x y z
N MET A 1 21.46 42.44 33.31
CA MET A 1 22.04 41.72 32.16
C MET A 1 22.05 40.21 32.36
N SER A 2 22.42 39.68 33.53
CA SER A 2 22.54 38.22 33.77
C SER A 2 21.21 37.45 33.87
N ILE A 3 20.11 38.07 34.28
CA ILE A 3 18.81 37.39 34.45
C ILE A 3 18.10 37.20 33.10
N MET A 4 18.24 38.16 32.18
CA MET A 4 17.65 38.11 30.83
C MET A 4 18.24 36.99 29.96
N PHE A 5 19.51 36.62 30.17
CA PHE A 5 20.17 35.54 29.42
C PHE A 5 19.64 34.15 29.86
N SER A 6 19.24 34.01 31.13
CA SER A 6 18.70 32.75 31.67
C SER A 6 17.30 32.43 31.15
N GLU A 7 16.41 33.43 31.05
CA GLU A 7 15.04 33.25 30.52
C GLU A 7 15.01 32.94 29.02
N GLU A 8 16.02 33.36 28.27
CA GLU A 8 16.11 33.16 26.83
C GLU A 8 16.58 31.74 26.49
N ASP A 9 17.50 31.18 27.28
CA ASP A 9 17.94 29.78 27.18
C ASP A 9 16.83 28.79 27.58
N GLU A 10 16.06 29.07 28.65
CA GLU A 10 14.94 28.22 29.07
C GLU A 10 13.83 28.15 28.00
N ARG A 11 13.44 29.30 27.41
CA ARG A 11 12.46 29.34 26.30
C ARG A 11 12.92 28.56 25.09
N LYS A 12 14.22 28.64 24.76
CA LYS A 12 14.81 27.93 23.62
C LYS A 12 14.82 26.42 23.86
N GLN A 13 15.03 26.01 25.11
CA GLN A 13 14.97 24.60 25.53
C GLN A 13 13.56 24.03 25.42
N GLU A 14 12.52 24.74 25.88
CA GLU A 14 11.12 24.27 25.75
C GLU A 14 10.68 24.17 24.28
N THR A 15 11.12 25.13 23.45
CA THR A 15 10.86 25.11 22.00
C THR A 15 11.59 23.95 21.30
N PHE A 16 12.76 23.56 21.81
CA PHE A 16 13.51 22.41 21.29
C PHE A 16 12.88 21.08 21.71
N LEU A 17 12.50 20.93 22.98
CA LEU A 17 11.88 19.71 23.50
C LEU A 17 10.52 19.43 22.82
N SER A 18 9.69 20.45 22.63
CA SER A 18 8.42 20.32 21.91
C SER A 18 8.61 19.89 20.45
N LYS A 19 9.63 20.42 19.76
CA LYS A 19 10.00 19.98 18.41
C LYS A 19 10.46 18.53 18.41
N VAL A 20 11.36 18.14 19.31
CA VAL A 20 11.85 16.75 19.42
C VAL A 20 10.71 15.77 19.71
N LEU A 21 9.79 16.11 20.60
CA LEU A 21 8.60 15.31 20.90
C LEU A 21 7.66 15.20 19.70
N PHE A 22 7.44 16.30 18.98
CA PHE A 22 6.64 16.30 17.75
C PHE A 22 7.26 15.38 16.69
N TRP A 23 8.57 15.49 16.45
CA TRP A 23 9.29 14.64 15.50
C TRP A 23 9.30 13.17 15.93
N SER A 24 9.49 12.86 17.21
CA SER A 24 9.44 11.49 17.74
C SER A 24 8.04 10.86 17.60
N LYS A 25 6.99 11.64 17.90
CA LYS A 25 5.60 11.21 17.72
C LYS A 25 5.25 11.03 16.23
N ALA A 26 5.70 11.93 15.37
CA ALA A 26 5.50 11.82 13.93
C ALA A 26 6.25 10.61 13.35
N PHE A 27 7.47 10.35 13.83
CA PHE A 27 8.26 9.19 13.44
C PHE A 27 7.57 7.88 13.80
N THR A 28 7.12 7.74 15.06
CA THR A 28 6.38 6.55 15.49
C THR A 28 5.07 6.39 14.73
N HIS A 29 4.33 7.48 14.49
CA HIS A 29 3.10 7.42 13.71
C HIS A 29 3.37 7.00 12.24
N GLY A 30 4.42 7.53 11.62
CA GLY A 30 4.79 7.18 10.25
C GLY A 30 5.19 5.71 10.09
N THR A 31 6.02 5.18 10.99
CA THR A 31 6.49 3.79 10.92
C THR A 31 5.39 2.76 11.17
N PHE A 32 4.43 3.05 12.06
CA PHE A 32 3.34 2.12 12.36
C PHE A 32 2.18 2.17 11.37
N VAL A 33 1.91 3.32 10.73
CA VAL A 33 0.81 3.45 9.76
C VAL A 33 1.15 2.81 8.42
N ASP A 34 2.38 2.96 7.93
CA ASP A 34 2.78 2.48 6.60
C ASP A 34 2.60 0.96 6.44
N LYS A 35 2.98 0.19 7.48
CA LYS A 35 2.86 -1.27 7.50
C LYS A 35 1.40 -1.75 7.35
N ARG A 36 0.44 -1.04 7.95
CA ARG A 36 -0.99 -1.39 7.84
C ARG A 36 -1.52 -1.12 6.44
N MET A 37 -1.05 -0.06 5.80
CA MET A 37 -1.47 0.30 4.43
C MET A 37 -0.94 -0.69 3.39
N ALA A 38 0.25 -1.26 3.60
CA ALA A 38 0.79 -2.28 2.72
C ALA A 38 -0.09 -3.55 2.65
N VAL A 39 -0.59 -4.02 3.80
CA VAL A 39 -1.48 -5.19 3.88
C VAL A 39 -2.80 -4.92 3.16
N VAL A 40 -3.44 -3.77 3.45
CA VAL A 40 -4.69 -3.37 2.79
C VAL A 40 -4.52 -3.25 1.27
N ARG A 41 -3.41 -2.65 0.83
CA ARG A 41 -3.10 -2.53 -0.61
C ARG A 41 -2.91 -3.89 -1.27
N LYS A 42 -2.22 -4.82 -0.60
CA LYS A 42 -2.03 -6.18 -1.09
C LYS A 42 -3.37 -6.91 -1.23
N GLU A 43 -4.23 -6.83 -0.22
CA GLU A 43 -5.56 -7.42 -0.26
C GLU A 43 -6.43 -6.83 -1.37
N ALA A 44 -6.35 -5.51 -1.59
CA ALA A 44 -7.01 -4.86 -2.73
C ALA A 44 -6.50 -5.38 -4.08
N PHE A 45 -5.18 -5.62 -4.22
CA PHE A 45 -4.63 -6.23 -5.42
C PHE A 45 -5.09 -7.68 -5.61
N ASP A 46 -5.16 -8.49 -4.55
CA ASP A 46 -5.65 -9.88 -4.65
C ASP A 46 -7.10 -9.92 -5.14
N VAL A 47 -7.95 -9.03 -4.62
CA VAL A 47 -9.35 -8.90 -5.07
C VAL A 47 -9.44 -8.45 -6.52
N ASN A 48 -8.63 -7.45 -6.91
CA ASN A 48 -8.58 -6.96 -8.28
C ASN A 48 -8.09 -8.03 -9.25
N ASP A 49 -7.08 -8.82 -8.88
CA ASP A 49 -6.56 -9.88 -9.72
C ASP A 49 -7.61 -10.99 -9.97
N ASN A 50 -8.43 -11.32 -8.96
CA ASN A 50 -9.56 -12.23 -9.11
C ASN A 50 -10.63 -11.67 -10.07
N LEU A 51 -10.93 -10.37 -9.96
CA LEU A 51 -11.82 -9.70 -10.89
C LEU A 51 -11.27 -9.80 -12.32
N MET A 52 -10.00 -9.44 -12.54
CA MET A 52 -9.36 -9.50 -13.86
C MET A 52 -9.40 -10.91 -14.45
N LEU A 53 -9.21 -11.95 -13.65
CA LEU A 53 -9.34 -13.35 -14.08
C LEU A 53 -10.77 -13.70 -14.52
N LEU A 54 -11.79 -13.16 -13.85
CA LEU A 54 -13.19 -13.38 -14.24
C LEU A 54 -13.55 -12.62 -15.53
N LEU A 55 -13.04 -11.39 -15.69
CA LEU A 55 -13.28 -10.57 -16.87
C LEU A 55 -12.56 -11.12 -18.11
N PHE A 56 -11.32 -11.58 -17.94
CA PHE A 56 -10.40 -11.90 -19.03
C PHE A 56 -9.95 -13.38 -19.04
N GLY A 57 -10.68 -14.25 -18.34
CA GLY A 57 -10.46 -15.70 -18.35
C GLY A 57 -10.60 -16.35 -19.74
N ASP A 58 -11.29 -15.68 -20.67
CA ASP A 58 -11.37 -16.09 -22.07
C ASP A 58 -10.00 -16.17 -22.74
N PHE A 59 -9.06 -15.26 -22.40
CA PHE A 59 -7.70 -15.32 -22.93
C PHE A 59 -6.92 -16.53 -22.43
N LEU A 60 -7.36 -17.13 -21.32
CA LEU A 60 -6.82 -18.37 -20.76
C LEU A 60 -7.54 -19.62 -21.31
N GLY A 61 -8.50 -19.45 -22.22
CA GLY A 61 -9.26 -20.54 -22.82
C GLY A 61 -10.47 -21.01 -22.00
N ILE A 62 -10.85 -20.28 -20.94
CA ILE A 62 -12.06 -20.55 -20.17
C ILE A 62 -13.20 -19.74 -20.80
N PRO A 63 -14.19 -20.37 -21.46
CA PRO A 63 -15.26 -19.64 -22.12
C PRO A 63 -16.15 -18.92 -21.09
N ASN A 64 -16.20 -17.60 -21.18
CA ASN A 64 -17.06 -16.74 -20.38
C ASN A 64 -18.36 -16.45 -21.15
N PRO A 65 -19.54 -16.73 -20.59
CA PRO A 65 -20.81 -16.44 -21.26
C PRO A 65 -21.10 -14.94 -21.45
N ILE A 66 -20.31 -14.05 -20.83
CA ILE A 66 -20.54 -12.60 -20.78
C ILE A 66 -19.41 -11.82 -21.48
N SER A 67 -18.48 -12.47 -22.20
CA SER A 67 -17.29 -11.85 -22.81
C SER A 67 -17.58 -10.58 -23.61
N TYR A 68 -18.71 -10.57 -24.34
CA TYR A 68 -19.11 -9.43 -25.17
C TYR A 68 -19.24 -8.14 -24.35
N TYR A 69 -19.88 -8.19 -23.18
CA TYR A 69 -20.04 -7.02 -22.31
C TYR A 69 -18.74 -6.66 -21.58
N MET A 70 -17.85 -7.64 -21.35
CA MET A 70 -16.56 -7.38 -20.72
C MET A 70 -15.63 -6.55 -21.61
N LEU A 71 -15.77 -6.66 -22.94
CA LEU A 71 -15.05 -5.82 -23.89
C LEU A 71 -15.41 -4.33 -23.78
N GLU A 72 -16.64 -4.00 -23.40
CA GLU A 72 -17.08 -2.61 -23.19
C GLU A 72 -16.37 -1.98 -21.97
N ILE A 73 -16.00 -2.82 -21.00
CA ILE A 73 -15.33 -2.43 -19.76
C ILE A 73 -13.80 -2.34 -19.94
N LEU A 74 -13.25 -2.99 -20.98
CA LEU A 74 -11.81 -3.04 -21.27
C LEU A 74 -11.10 -1.67 -21.25
N PRO A 75 -11.64 -0.57 -21.82
CA PRO A 75 -10.97 0.73 -21.82
C PRO A 75 -10.67 1.28 -20.42
N TYR A 76 -11.49 0.93 -19.43
CA TYR A 76 -11.30 1.38 -18.05
C TYR A 76 -10.18 0.63 -17.32
N PHE A 77 -9.85 -0.57 -17.78
CA PHE A 77 -8.81 -1.42 -17.19
C PHE A 77 -7.55 -1.54 -18.03
N ALA A 78 -7.53 -0.91 -19.22
CA ALA A 78 -6.43 -1.02 -20.17
C ALA A 78 -5.07 -0.64 -19.57
N GLU A 79 -5.04 0.39 -18.71
CA GLU A 79 -3.83 0.84 -18.02
C GLU A 79 -3.36 -0.16 -16.93
N ASP A 80 -4.29 -0.88 -16.32
CA ASP A 80 -4.00 -1.85 -15.25
C ASP A 80 -3.53 -3.21 -15.77
N LEU A 81 -3.77 -3.53 -17.06
CA LEU A 81 -3.44 -4.82 -17.66
C LEU A 81 -1.94 -5.16 -17.56
N VAL A 82 -1.06 -4.21 -17.90
CA VAL A 82 0.40 -4.45 -17.87
C VAL A 82 0.89 -4.67 -16.45
N ALA A 83 0.37 -3.89 -15.49
CA ALA A 83 0.73 -4.05 -14.08
C ALA A 83 0.23 -5.40 -13.54
N TRP A 84 -0.98 -5.79 -13.92
CA TRP A 84 -1.58 -7.09 -13.58
C TRP A 84 -0.78 -8.26 -14.16
N GLU A 85 -0.43 -8.22 -15.45
CA GLU A 85 0.39 -9.25 -16.11
C GLU A 85 1.72 -9.46 -15.35
N ARG A 86 2.40 -8.38 -15.00
CA ARG A 86 3.67 -8.45 -14.23
C ARG A 86 3.47 -9.03 -12.84
N ARG A 87 2.35 -8.75 -12.15
CA ARG A 87 2.03 -9.37 -10.85
C ARG A 87 1.77 -10.86 -11.00
N MET A 88 1.01 -11.26 -12.03
CA MET A 88 0.74 -12.66 -12.34
C MET A 88 2.02 -13.45 -12.65
N GLN A 89 2.92 -12.88 -13.46
CA GLN A 89 4.22 -13.50 -13.78
C GLN A 89 5.11 -13.70 -12.54
N ASN A 90 5.04 -12.77 -11.59
CA ASN A 90 5.84 -12.83 -10.37
C ASN A 90 5.25 -13.77 -9.29
N ARG A 91 4.01 -14.27 -9.46
CA ARG A 91 3.42 -15.24 -8.53
C ARG A 91 4.14 -16.60 -8.66
N LYS A 92 4.92 -16.96 -7.64
CA LYS A 92 5.61 -18.27 -7.57
C LYS A 92 4.73 -19.36 -6.97
N PHE A 93 4.24 -19.15 -5.73
CA PHE A 93 3.45 -20.13 -4.98
C PHE A 93 2.38 -19.42 -4.13
N ILE A 94 1.16 -19.96 -4.16
CA ILE A 94 0.01 -19.47 -3.35
C ILE A 94 0.34 -19.46 -1.86
N ILE A 95 1.10 -20.44 -1.39
CA ILE A 95 1.45 -20.60 0.03
C ILE A 95 2.42 -19.49 0.49
N ALA A 96 3.41 -19.15 -0.34
CA ALA A 96 4.36 -18.08 -0.05
C ALA A 96 3.68 -16.70 -0.05
N GLU A 97 2.69 -16.50 -0.93
CA GLU A 97 1.89 -15.28 -1.00
C GLU A 97 1.02 -15.10 0.26
N LYS A 98 0.39 -16.20 0.72
CA LYS A 98 -0.38 -16.21 1.97
C LYS A 98 0.51 -16.01 3.20
N ALA A 99 1.71 -16.60 3.25
CA ALA A 99 2.65 -16.36 4.34
C ALA A 99 3.07 -14.88 4.43
N SER A 100 3.40 -14.26 3.28
CA SER A 100 3.72 -12.83 3.19
C SER A 100 2.55 -11.91 3.57
N GLN A 101 1.29 -12.36 3.46
CA GLN A 101 0.12 -11.56 3.84
C GLN A 101 0.01 -11.39 5.37
N TYR A 102 0.50 -12.37 6.13
CA TYR A 102 0.49 -12.37 7.59
C TYR A 102 1.83 -11.99 8.19
N ASP A 103 2.75 -11.50 7.37
CA ASP A 103 4.05 -10.99 7.82
C ASP A 103 4.89 -12.07 8.54
N PHE A 104 4.67 -13.33 8.18
CA PHE A 104 5.56 -14.43 8.52
C PHE A 104 6.76 -14.35 7.57
N ASP A 105 7.76 -13.55 7.95
CA ASP A 105 9.12 -13.62 7.39
C ASP A 105 9.87 -14.82 7.98
#